data_AF-A0A523TJ80-F1
#
_entry.id   AF-A0A523TJ80-F1
#
_cell.length_a   1.000
_cell.length_b   1.000
_cell.length_c   1.000
_cell.angle_alpha   90.00
_cell.angle_beta   90.00
_cell.angle_gamma   90.00
#
_symmetry.space_group_name_H-M   'P 1'
#
loop_
_entity.id
_entity.type
_entity.pdbx_description
1 polymer ?
#
loop_
_entity_poly.entity_id
_entity_poly.type
_entity_poly.pdbx_seq_one_letter_code
_entity_poly.pdbx_strand_id
1 'polypeptide(L)'
;MALKKLEGMIWGRFITLVLLIAIPLFYVLLIVGSLEQLKWFDPAIITYEHFTRLGPESWNIKFMGDTWAKVFAYGFLPVFFSLPWVEFLFIDRNRVAETFDNMGRAMRKVSLGLNLFYSVSALIVFIFFVLPFGSPIIGVFASFGLIPWVIKKKTGRKLPLWLVLIPSLLLSAIPIVLAVGFCTNYADIWTNLWSFWSGIGSSGTTILQQLGFAHYMWGFGYSVAIGAVFAGFANFVYEGASYMDHFTKKPKGLLYIVEFVVAAVVFTLYMVFPVSENIGKIMFYIISGLAIFVGLMEFVMRFFRKRRRSDRENVPVGALVMLPLFIAVDLVRLAGTTEIRNAAITAALGLVCVVYLVLFLLAYSFAGETYKSRWSKGYGDDDDDDDNGSDED
;
A
#
# COMPACT_ATOMS: atom_id res chain seq x y z
N MET A 1 4.22 -20.25 23.44
CA MET A 1 4.48 -18.83 23.79
C MET A 1 5.69 -18.24 23.04
N ALA A 2 6.67 -19.05 22.62
CA ALA A 2 7.84 -18.61 21.85
C ALA A 2 7.56 -18.24 20.36
N LEU A 3 6.58 -18.90 19.71
CA LEU A 3 6.18 -18.58 18.32
C LEU A 3 5.61 -17.16 18.13
N LYS A 4 4.90 -16.62 19.13
CA LYS A 4 4.35 -15.24 19.08
C LYS A 4 5.40 -14.13 19.14
N LYS A 5 6.64 -14.44 19.53
CA LYS A 5 7.75 -13.48 19.62
C LYS A 5 8.66 -13.49 18.38
N LEU A 6 8.65 -14.58 17.61
CA LEU A 6 9.33 -14.69 16.31
C LEU A 6 8.46 -14.16 15.16
N GLU A 7 7.13 -14.25 15.24
CA GLU A 7 6.20 -13.83 14.18
C GLU A 7 6.23 -12.32 13.86
N GLY A 8 6.48 -11.45 14.86
CA GLY A 8 6.54 -9.99 14.61
C GLY A 8 7.76 -9.62 13.76
N MET A 9 8.96 -9.99 14.25
CA MET A 9 10.23 -9.55 13.68
C MET A 9 10.50 -10.08 12.25
N ILE A 10 9.84 -11.17 11.85
CA ILE A 10 9.95 -11.74 10.50
C ILE A 10 9.01 -11.01 9.52
N TRP A 11 7.84 -10.55 9.97
CA TRP A 11 6.83 -9.94 9.10
C TRP A 11 7.24 -8.55 8.61
N GLY A 12 7.69 -7.65 9.47
CA GLY A 12 8.17 -6.32 9.03
C GLY A 12 9.35 -6.41 8.07
N ARG A 13 10.25 -7.39 8.28
CA ARG A 13 11.39 -7.65 7.38
C ARG A 13 10.93 -8.24 6.04
N PHE A 14 9.96 -9.15 6.05
CA PHE A 14 9.37 -9.69 4.84
C PHE A 14 8.70 -8.59 4.01
N ILE A 15 7.92 -7.70 4.63
CA ILE A 15 7.30 -6.55 3.96
C ILE A 15 8.38 -5.64 3.34
N THR A 16 9.44 -5.34 4.09
CA THR A 16 10.55 -4.51 3.59
C THR A 16 11.23 -5.16 2.37
N LEU A 17 11.44 -6.48 2.40
CA LEU A 17 11.99 -7.24 1.27
C LEU A 17 11.05 -7.23 0.06
N VAL A 18 9.74 -7.41 0.28
CA VAL A 18 8.73 -7.33 -0.78
C VAL A 18 8.74 -5.94 -1.42
N LEU A 19 8.80 -4.86 -0.63
CA LEU A 19 8.88 -3.49 -1.16
C LEU A 19 10.15 -3.24 -1.98
N LEU A 20 11.29 -3.79 -1.54
CA LEU A 20 12.57 -3.66 -2.25
C LEU A 20 12.53 -4.29 -3.65
N ILE A 21 11.72 -5.33 -3.85
CA ILE A 21 11.51 -5.98 -5.15
C ILE A 21 10.36 -5.30 -5.93
N ALA A 22 9.25 -5.00 -5.25
CA ALA A 22 8.03 -4.51 -5.86
C ALA A 22 8.19 -3.11 -6.45
N ILE A 23 8.95 -2.21 -5.82
CA ILE A 23 9.11 -0.83 -6.30
C ILE A 23 9.86 -0.78 -7.65
N PRO A 24 11.04 -1.44 -7.83
CA PRO A 24 11.69 -1.52 -9.14
C PRO A 24 10.80 -2.20 -10.18
N LEU A 25 10.17 -3.32 -9.81
CA LEU A 25 9.28 -4.06 -10.71
C LEU A 25 8.11 -3.19 -11.17
N PHE A 26 7.55 -2.37 -10.28
CA PHE A 26 6.45 -1.47 -10.61
C PHE A 26 6.83 -0.46 -11.70
N TYR A 27 8.00 0.18 -11.64
CA TYR A 27 8.41 1.10 -12.70
C TYR A 27 8.68 0.40 -14.02
N VAL A 28 9.27 -0.80 -13.98
CA VAL A 28 9.43 -1.63 -15.18
C VAL A 28 8.07 -1.96 -15.77
N LEU A 29 7.11 -2.37 -14.93
CA LEU A 29 5.75 -2.69 -15.34
C LEU A 29 5.03 -1.47 -15.92
N LEU A 30 5.14 -0.29 -15.32
CA LEU A 30 4.55 0.95 -15.85
C LEU A 30 4.97 1.23 -17.29
N ILE A 31 6.24 0.98 -17.60
CA ILE A 31 6.80 1.20 -18.94
C ILE A 31 6.43 0.07 -19.89
N VAL A 32 6.72 -1.18 -19.50
CA VAL A 32 6.50 -2.36 -20.34
C VAL A 32 5.00 -2.54 -20.62
N GLY A 33 4.15 -2.36 -19.62
CA GLY A 33 2.70 -2.40 -19.77
C GLY A 33 2.12 -1.28 -20.62
N SER A 34 2.87 -0.18 -20.81
CA SER A 34 2.52 0.95 -21.68
C SER A 34 2.99 0.75 -23.13
N LEU A 35 3.68 -0.37 -23.45
CA LEU A 35 4.06 -0.69 -24.82
C LEU A 35 2.83 -1.07 -25.66
N GLU A 36 2.79 -0.60 -26.90
CA GLU A 36 1.71 -0.86 -27.86
C GLU A 36 1.43 -2.35 -28.11
N GLN A 37 2.43 -3.20 -27.89
CA GLN A 37 2.34 -4.66 -28.08
C GLN A 37 1.60 -5.35 -26.93
N LEU A 38 1.73 -4.85 -25.71
CA LEU A 38 1.15 -5.46 -24.51
C LEU A 38 -0.20 -4.84 -24.15
N LYS A 39 -0.36 -3.52 -24.31
CA LYS A 39 -1.60 -2.78 -24.01
C LYS A 39 -2.19 -3.10 -22.63
N TRP A 40 -1.34 -3.32 -21.63
CA TRP A 40 -1.80 -3.55 -20.25
C TRP A 40 -2.39 -2.26 -19.66
N PHE A 41 -1.86 -1.11 -20.09
CA PHE A 41 -2.42 0.20 -19.81
C PHE A 41 -2.94 0.81 -21.11
N ASP A 42 -4.24 1.08 -21.14
CA ASP A 42 -4.93 1.75 -22.23
C ASP A 42 -5.83 2.84 -21.63
N PRO A 43 -5.47 4.14 -21.77
CA PRO A 43 -4.31 4.66 -22.49
C PRO A 43 -2.97 4.32 -21.80
N ALA A 44 -1.88 4.32 -22.59
CA ALA A 44 -0.53 4.09 -22.10
C ALA A 44 -0.12 5.15 -21.07
N ILE A 45 0.36 4.75 -19.89
CA ILE A 45 0.64 5.69 -18.79
C ILE A 45 1.94 6.46 -19.04
N ILE A 46 3.03 5.76 -19.39
CA ILE A 46 4.32 6.37 -19.70
C ILE A 46 4.85 5.76 -21.00
N THR A 47 5.05 6.61 -22.02
CA THR A 47 5.67 6.22 -23.30
C THR A 47 6.99 6.97 -23.48
N TYR A 48 7.83 6.49 -24.40
CA TYR A 48 9.05 7.21 -24.78
C TYR A 48 8.73 8.54 -25.48
N GLU A 49 7.55 8.66 -26.09
CA GLU A 49 7.11 9.87 -26.79
C GLU A 49 7.01 11.07 -25.85
N HIS A 50 6.62 10.84 -24.58
CA HIS A 50 6.67 11.86 -23.52
C HIS A 50 8.08 12.41 -23.30
N PHE A 51 9.14 11.72 -23.70
CA PHE A 51 10.52 12.21 -23.63
C PHE A 51 11.03 12.81 -24.93
N THR A 52 10.26 12.75 -26.03
CA THR A 52 10.66 13.37 -27.31
C THR A 52 10.33 14.87 -27.35
N ARG A 53 9.34 15.31 -26.55
CA ARG A 53 8.83 16.69 -26.53
C ARG A 53 8.71 17.23 -25.11
N LEU A 54 8.92 18.55 -24.97
CA LEU A 54 8.65 19.28 -23.74
C LEU A 54 7.27 19.91 -23.79
N GLY A 55 6.42 19.50 -22.85
CA GLY A 55 5.10 20.08 -22.67
C GLY A 55 4.04 19.48 -23.60
N PRO A 56 2.83 20.04 -23.57
CA PRO A 56 1.72 19.58 -24.41
C PRO A 56 2.09 19.59 -25.89
N GLU A 57 1.43 18.75 -26.69
CA GLU A 57 1.68 18.68 -28.15
C GLU A 57 1.62 20.04 -28.85
N SER A 58 0.80 20.97 -28.35
CA SER A 58 0.66 22.32 -28.88
C SER A 58 1.94 23.16 -28.82
N TRP A 59 2.88 22.84 -27.92
CA TRP A 59 4.13 23.58 -27.77
C TRP A 59 5.16 23.18 -28.82
N ASN A 60 5.10 21.94 -29.32
CA ASN A 60 6.00 21.38 -30.35
C ASN A 60 7.50 21.60 -30.07
N ILE A 61 7.91 21.65 -28.80
CA ILE A 61 9.30 21.83 -28.40
C ILE A 61 9.98 20.46 -28.40
N LYS A 62 10.89 20.22 -29.34
CA LYS A 62 11.66 18.97 -29.39
C LYS A 62 12.65 18.92 -28.23
N PHE A 63 12.55 17.90 -27.38
CA PHE A 63 13.44 17.69 -26.25
C PHE A 63 14.62 16.80 -26.60
N MET A 64 14.33 15.61 -27.12
CA MET A 64 15.29 14.54 -27.27
C MET A 64 15.04 13.79 -28.58
N GLY A 65 16.10 13.27 -29.20
CA GLY A 65 15.97 12.38 -30.34
C GLY A 65 15.34 11.04 -29.94
N ASP A 66 14.64 10.41 -30.87
CA ASP A 66 13.83 9.19 -30.65
C ASP A 66 14.63 8.05 -29.98
N THR A 67 15.87 7.85 -30.44
CA THR A 67 16.78 6.84 -29.88
C THR A 67 17.09 7.11 -28.41
N TRP A 68 17.43 8.36 -28.07
CA TRP A 68 17.76 8.74 -26.70
C TRP A 68 16.51 8.72 -25.82
N ALA A 69 15.35 9.14 -26.33
CA ALA A 69 14.08 9.07 -25.61
C ALA A 69 13.75 7.63 -25.18
N LYS A 70 13.99 6.65 -26.06
CA LYS A 70 13.85 5.22 -25.74
C LYS A 70 14.85 4.75 -24.68
N VAL A 71 16.12 5.16 -24.77
CA VAL A 71 17.14 4.82 -23.76
C VAL A 71 16.77 5.39 -22.38
N PHE A 72 16.33 6.65 -22.33
CA PHE A 72 15.93 7.31 -21.09
C PHE A 72 14.64 6.71 -20.50
N ALA A 73 13.61 6.51 -21.33
CA ALA A 73 12.34 5.97 -20.89
C ALA A 73 12.47 4.50 -20.45
N TYR A 74 13.14 3.65 -21.22
CA TYR A 74 13.16 2.20 -20.97
C TYR A 74 14.32 1.75 -20.09
N GLY A 75 15.45 2.45 -20.13
CA GLY A 75 16.64 2.12 -19.35
C GLY A 75 16.74 2.91 -18.05
N PHE A 76 16.82 4.24 -18.17
CA PHE A 76 17.16 5.09 -17.02
C PHE A 76 15.97 5.35 -16.08
N LEU A 77 14.75 5.50 -16.58
CA LEU A 77 13.59 5.81 -15.75
C LEU A 77 13.32 4.76 -14.66
N PRO A 78 13.23 3.44 -14.95
CA PRO A 78 13.01 2.44 -13.90
C PRO A 78 14.09 2.46 -12.83
N VAL A 79 15.35 2.69 -13.23
CA VAL A 79 16.49 2.70 -12.33
C VAL A 79 16.45 3.94 -11.46
N PHE A 80 16.45 5.15 -12.04
CA PHE A 80 16.59 6.39 -11.28
C PHE A 80 15.34 6.75 -10.47
N PHE A 81 14.15 6.31 -10.88
CA PHE A 81 12.94 6.54 -10.08
C PHE A 81 12.78 5.54 -8.93
N SER A 82 13.29 4.31 -9.06
CA SER A 82 13.24 3.33 -7.96
C SER A 82 14.42 3.45 -6.99
N LEU A 83 15.60 3.87 -7.46
CA LEU A 83 16.85 3.86 -6.70
C LEU A 83 16.78 4.61 -5.36
N PRO A 84 16.17 5.81 -5.23
CA PRO A 84 16.06 6.50 -3.95
C PRO A 84 15.26 5.69 -2.90
N TRP A 85 14.21 5.01 -3.35
CA TRP A 85 13.38 4.19 -2.47
C TRP A 85 14.08 2.89 -2.08
N VAL A 86 14.76 2.25 -3.03
CA VAL A 86 15.57 1.06 -2.76
C VAL A 86 16.69 1.40 -1.78
N GLU A 87 17.35 2.54 -1.95
CA GLU A 87 18.39 3.01 -1.05
C GLU A 87 17.83 3.28 0.35
N PHE A 88 16.72 4.03 0.46
CA PHE A 88 16.04 4.26 1.73
C PHE A 88 15.67 2.95 2.43
N LEU A 89 15.03 2.02 1.72
CA LEU A 89 14.65 0.72 2.26
C LEU A 89 15.85 -0.13 2.65
N PHE A 90 16.97 -0.04 1.93
CA PHE A 90 18.17 -0.82 2.20
C PHE A 90 18.96 -0.30 3.41
N ILE A 91 19.07 1.03 3.53
CA ILE A 91 19.77 1.71 4.63
C ILE A 91 18.96 1.55 5.91
N ASP A 92 17.68 1.93 5.89
CA ASP A 92 16.83 1.95 7.07
C ASP A 92 16.03 0.65 7.24
N ARG A 93 16.45 -0.45 6.61
CA ARG A 93 15.73 -1.74 6.59
C ARG A 93 15.24 -2.21 7.96
N ASN A 94 16.07 -2.04 8.99
CA ASN A 94 15.73 -2.47 10.35
C ASN A 94 14.68 -1.54 10.97
N ARG A 95 14.85 -0.23 10.80
CA ARG A 95 13.92 0.77 11.31
C ARG A 95 12.57 0.71 10.60
N VAL A 96 12.58 0.52 9.28
CA VAL A 96 11.38 0.31 8.46
C VAL A 96 10.66 -0.98 8.88
N ALA A 97 11.38 -2.08 9.08
CA ALA A 97 10.79 -3.32 9.57
C ALA A 97 10.16 -3.14 10.98
N GLU A 98 10.85 -2.47 11.90
CA GLU A 98 10.32 -2.15 13.24
C GLU A 98 9.09 -1.24 13.16
N THR A 99 9.05 -0.33 12.19
CA THR A 99 7.89 0.55 11.94
C THR A 99 6.67 -0.29 11.58
N PHE A 100 6.80 -1.23 10.62
CA PHE A 100 5.72 -2.14 10.26
C PHE A 100 5.28 -3.02 11.43
N ASP A 101 6.21 -3.49 12.24
CA ASP A 101 5.90 -4.28 13.44
C ASP A 101 5.11 -3.46 14.48
N ASN A 102 5.51 -2.20 14.70
CA ASN A 102 4.85 -1.28 15.61
C ASN A 102 3.45 -0.91 15.11
N MET A 103 3.29 -0.65 13.81
CA MET A 103 1.98 -0.46 13.18
C MET A 103 1.10 -1.70 13.36
N GLY A 104 1.64 -2.91 13.10
CA GLY A 104 0.92 -4.16 13.29
C GLY A 104 0.46 -4.39 14.74
N ARG A 105 1.27 -3.98 15.73
CA ARG A 105 0.89 -4.00 17.16
C ARG A 105 -0.22 -3.01 17.48
N ALA A 106 -0.14 -1.79 16.97
CA ALA A 106 -1.17 -0.77 17.16
C ALA A 106 -2.51 -1.19 16.51
N MET A 107 -2.43 -1.82 15.34
CA MET A 107 -3.59 -2.31 14.58
C MET A 107 -4.15 -3.65 15.05
N ARG A 108 -3.57 -4.28 16.09
CA ARG A 108 -4.06 -5.57 16.63
C ARG A 108 -5.48 -5.51 17.20
N LYS A 109 -6.01 -4.31 17.41
CA LYS A 109 -7.40 -4.06 17.83
C LYS A 109 -8.41 -4.18 16.67
N VAL A 110 -7.93 -4.21 15.43
CA VAL A 110 -8.73 -4.29 14.20
C VAL A 110 -8.71 -5.73 13.66
N SER A 111 -9.78 -6.18 12.99
CA SER A 111 -9.84 -7.53 12.41
C SER A 111 -8.77 -7.72 11.33
N LEU A 112 -8.31 -8.96 11.16
CA LEU A 112 -7.21 -9.27 10.25
C LEU A 112 -7.56 -8.95 8.79
N GLY A 113 -8.77 -9.28 8.33
CA GLY A 113 -9.22 -8.93 6.98
C GLY A 113 -9.24 -7.43 6.76
N LEU A 114 -9.73 -6.64 7.72
CA LEU A 114 -9.81 -5.19 7.60
C LEU A 114 -8.42 -4.54 7.57
N ASN A 115 -7.49 -5.05 8.39
CA ASN A 115 -6.08 -4.65 8.33
C ASN A 115 -5.46 -4.96 6.97
N LEU A 116 -5.73 -6.14 6.41
CA LEU A 116 -5.24 -6.54 5.10
C LEU A 116 -5.83 -5.64 4.00
N PHE A 117 -7.14 -5.40 4.01
CA PHE A 117 -7.81 -4.52 3.05
C PHE A 117 -7.20 -3.13 3.01
N TYR A 118 -7.07 -2.50 4.18
CA TYR A 118 -6.53 -1.15 4.27
C TYR A 118 -5.04 -1.09 3.94
N SER A 119 -4.26 -2.11 4.34
CA SER A 119 -2.82 -2.17 4.01
C SER A 119 -2.60 -2.35 2.50
N VAL A 120 -3.37 -3.22 1.86
CA VAL A 120 -3.33 -3.41 0.40
C VAL A 120 -3.79 -2.15 -0.33
N SER A 121 -4.86 -1.50 0.16
CA SER A 121 -5.34 -0.25 -0.41
C SER A 121 -4.32 0.88 -0.29
N ALA A 122 -3.70 1.03 0.89
CA ALA A 122 -2.66 2.01 1.13
C ALA A 122 -1.43 1.75 0.24
N LEU A 123 -1.01 0.48 0.12
CA LEU A 123 0.08 0.09 -0.76
C LEU A 123 -0.20 0.44 -2.22
N ILE A 124 -1.41 0.15 -2.69
CA ILE A 124 -1.80 0.39 -4.08
C ILE A 124 -1.86 1.89 -4.39
N VAL A 125 -2.48 2.69 -3.52
CA VAL A 125 -2.51 4.15 -3.73
C VAL A 125 -1.12 4.75 -3.61
N PHE A 126 -0.29 4.26 -2.68
CA PHE A 126 1.11 4.64 -2.60
C PHE A 126 1.83 4.34 -3.92
N ILE A 127 1.62 3.15 -4.50
CA ILE A 127 2.22 2.73 -5.75
C ILE A 127 1.70 3.52 -6.96
N PHE A 128 0.40 3.77 -7.08
CA PHE A 128 -0.18 4.44 -8.25
C PHE A 128 -0.16 5.96 -8.19
N PHE A 129 -0.20 6.55 -6.99
CA PHE A 129 -0.27 8.01 -6.85
C PHE A 129 0.97 8.58 -6.19
N VAL A 130 1.52 7.98 -5.14
CA VAL A 130 2.66 8.61 -4.44
C VAL A 130 3.97 8.36 -5.21
N LEU A 131 4.22 7.12 -5.63
CA LEU A 131 5.46 6.75 -6.32
C LEU A 131 5.64 7.48 -7.66
N PRO A 132 4.69 7.51 -8.60
CA PRO A 132 4.93 8.08 -9.92
C PRO A 132 5.21 9.59 -9.86
N PHE A 133 4.62 10.29 -8.89
CA PHE A 133 4.75 11.74 -8.76
C PHE A 133 5.84 12.17 -7.76
N GLY A 134 6.05 11.40 -6.69
CA GLY A 134 7.10 11.66 -5.71
C GLY A 134 8.50 11.32 -6.21
N SER A 135 8.65 10.21 -6.95
CA SER A 135 9.96 9.71 -7.37
C SER A 135 10.76 10.59 -8.31
N PRO A 136 10.17 11.29 -9.30
CA PRO A 136 10.93 12.23 -10.12
C PRO A 136 11.63 13.30 -9.27
N ILE A 137 10.91 13.87 -8.30
CA ILE A 137 11.41 14.92 -7.41
C ILE A 137 12.44 14.35 -6.44
N ILE A 138 12.09 13.25 -5.76
CA ILE A 138 12.97 12.57 -4.81
C ILE A 138 14.24 12.09 -5.51
N GLY A 139 14.15 11.60 -6.75
CA GLY A 139 15.29 11.15 -7.55
C GLY A 139 16.31 12.25 -7.80
N VAL A 140 15.87 13.47 -8.07
CA VAL A 140 16.77 14.62 -8.20
C VAL A 140 17.48 14.92 -6.88
N PHE A 141 16.73 15.08 -5.79
CA PHE A 141 17.30 15.43 -4.48
C PHE A 141 18.20 14.32 -3.91
N ALA A 142 17.77 13.07 -4.02
CA ALA A 142 18.53 11.91 -3.57
C ALA A 142 19.85 11.82 -4.32
N SER A 143 19.85 12.04 -5.64
CA SER A 143 21.08 11.97 -6.44
C SER A 143 22.12 13.03 -6.07
N PHE A 144 21.68 14.21 -5.62
CA PHE A 144 22.59 15.21 -5.03
C PHE A 144 23.16 14.76 -3.68
N GLY A 145 22.36 14.10 -2.84
CA GLY A 145 22.75 13.61 -1.51
C GLY A 145 23.58 12.32 -1.49
N LEU A 146 23.41 11.47 -2.51
CA LEU A 146 23.98 10.12 -2.57
C LEU A 146 25.51 10.14 -2.61
N ILE A 147 26.10 11.02 -3.42
CA ILE A 147 27.57 11.13 -3.55
C ILE A 147 28.25 11.64 -2.27
N PRO A 148 27.81 12.76 -1.64
CA PRO A 148 28.33 13.19 -0.35
C PRO A 148 28.25 12.08 0.71
N TRP A 149 27.17 11.30 0.68
CA TRP A 149 26.95 10.21 1.61
C TRP A 149 27.89 9.02 1.37
N VAL A 150 28.01 8.52 0.13
CA VAL A 150 28.92 7.42 -0.24
C VAL A 150 30.37 7.79 0.08
N ILE A 151 30.76 9.03 -0.22
CA ILE A 151 32.10 9.55 0.08
C ILE A 151 32.33 9.60 1.60
N LYS A 152 31.40 10.18 2.37
CA LYS A 152 31.52 10.25 3.83
C LYS A 152 31.63 8.85 4.45
N LYS A 153 30.86 7.88 3.95
CA LYS A 153 30.82 6.52 4.47
C LYS A 153 32.09 5.72 4.14
N LYS A 154 32.65 5.88 2.94
CA LYS A 154 33.87 5.15 2.53
C LYS A 154 35.16 5.77 3.04
N THR A 155 35.22 7.10 3.12
CA THR A 155 36.48 7.80 3.38
C THR A 155 36.58 8.32 4.82
N GLY A 156 35.47 8.37 5.57
CA GLY A 156 35.41 8.88 6.95
C GLY A 156 35.70 10.38 7.12
N ARG A 157 36.19 11.05 6.06
CA ARG A 157 36.61 12.45 6.05
C ARG A 157 35.58 13.32 5.34
N LYS A 158 35.37 14.54 5.86
CA LYS A 158 34.64 15.60 5.15
C LYS A 158 35.53 16.09 4.00
N LEU A 159 35.19 15.75 2.77
CA LEU A 159 35.86 16.31 1.60
C LEU A 159 35.45 17.77 1.37
N PRO A 160 36.28 18.58 0.69
CA PRO A 160 35.92 19.92 0.26
C PRO A 160 34.66 19.91 -0.61
N LEU A 161 33.79 20.92 -0.44
CA LEU A 161 32.47 20.99 -1.07
C LEU A 161 32.54 20.82 -2.59
N TRP A 162 33.49 21.46 -3.27
CA TRP A 162 33.66 21.42 -4.73
C TRP A 162 34.01 20.02 -5.27
N LEU A 163 34.80 19.23 -4.54
CA LEU A 163 35.16 17.86 -4.93
C LEU A 163 33.96 16.90 -4.86
N VAL A 164 32.97 17.22 -4.03
CA VAL A 164 31.72 16.47 -3.92
C VAL A 164 30.68 17.00 -4.92
N LEU A 165 30.61 18.32 -5.09
CA LEU A 165 29.57 18.99 -5.86
C LEU A 165 29.67 18.72 -7.37
N ILE A 166 30.87 18.67 -7.95
CA ILE A 166 31.04 18.42 -9.40
C ILE A 166 30.57 17.01 -9.79
N PRO A 167 31.03 15.92 -9.13
CA PRO A 167 30.49 14.59 -9.41
C PRO A 167 28.99 14.48 -9.08
N SER A 168 28.52 15.12 -8.00
CA SER A 168 27.09 15.18 -7.66
C SER A 168 26.26 15.77 -8.78
N LEU A 169 26.72 16.86 -9.38
CA LEU A 169 26.01 17.56 -10.45
C LEU A 169 26.02 16.76 -11.77
N LEU A 170 27.13 16.06 -12.06
CA LEU A 170 27.20 15.16 -13.21
C LEU A 170 26.27 13.96 -13.05
N LEU A 171 26.22 13.34 -11.86
CA LEU A 171 25.32 12.21 -11.60
C LEU A 171 23.86 12.65 -11.57
N SER A 172 23.56 13.84 -11.02
CA SER A 172 22.20 14.35 -10.94
C SER A 172 21.67 14.86 -12.29
N ALA A 173 22.53 15.05 -13.30
CA ALA A 173 22.11 15.45 -14.64
C ALA A 173 21.08 14.47 -15.24
N ILE A 174 21.27 13.15 -15.07
CA ILE A 174 20.35 12.12 -15.59
C ILE A 174 18.96 12.22 -14.94
N PRO A 175 18.81 12.16 -13.60
CA PRO A 175 17.51 12.29 -12.95
C PRO A 175 16.91 13.68 -13.15
N ILE A 176 17.70 14.75 -13.32
CA ILE A 176 17.18 16.07 -13.71
C ILE A 176 16.53 16.00 -15.10
N VAL A 177 17.21 15.45 -16.11
CA VAL A 177 16.67 15.30 -17.46
C VAL A 177 15.40 14.45 -17.46
N LEU A 178 15.39 13.34 -16.71
CA LEU A 178 14.20 12.50 -16.54
C LEU A 178 13.06 13.24 -15.85
N ALA A 179 13.35 13.95 -14.77
CA ALA A 179 12.35 14.72 -14.03
C ALA A 179 11.78 15.85 -14.88
N VAL A 180 12.60 16.55 -15.67
CA VAL A 180 12.12 17.58 -16.60
C VAL A 180 11.17 16.96 -17.63
N GLY A 181 11.60 15.91 -18.35
CA GLY A 181 10.74 15.27 -19.36
C GLY A 181 9.44 14.72 -18.79
N PHE A 182 9.49 14.15 -17.58
CA PHE A 182 8.31 13.66 -16.87
C PHE A 182 7.39 14.80 -16.40
N CYS A 183 7.93 15.82 -15.74
CA CYS A 183 7.18 16.92 -15.17
C CYS A 183 6.58 17.85 -16.23
N THR A 184 7.21 18.00 -17.41
CA THR A 184 6.62 18.78 -18.49
C THR A 184 5.40 18.09 -19.12
N ASN A 185 5.37 16.76 -19.10
CA ASN A 185 4.25 15.95 -19.61
C ASN A 185 3.36 15.44 -18.47
N TYR A 186 3.42 16.10 -17.31
CA TYR A 186 2.74 15.67 -16.09
C TYR A 186 1.23 15.57 -16.27
N ALA A 187 0.63 16.52 -17.00
CA ALA A 187 -0.82 16.54 -17.22
C ALA A 187 -1.30 15.30 -17.98
N ASP A 188 -0.57 14.87 -19.01
CA ASP A 188 -0.92 13.71 -19.83
C ASP A 188 -0.71 12.42 -19.05
N ILE A 189 0.42 12.27 -18.36
CA ILE A 189 0.71 11.12 -17.51
C ILE A 189 -0.33 11.00 -16.38
N TRP A 190 -0.69 12.12 -15.75
CA TRP A 190 -1.75 12.16 -14.73
C TRP A 190 -3.09 11.73 -15.31
N THR A 191 -3.46 12.24 -16.49
CA THR A 191 -4.73 11.92 -17.14
C THR A 191 -4.80 10.45 -17.54
N ASN A 192 -3.71 9.88 -18.05
CA ASN A 192 -3.65 8.47 -18.43
C ASN A 192 -3.70 7.57 -17.21
N LEU A 193 -2.96 7.91 -16.14
CA LEU A 193 -3.00 7.18 -14.88
C LEU A 193 -4.38 7.26 -14.22
N TRP A 194 -4.99 8.44 -14.23
CA TRP A 194 -6.35 8.65 -13.74
C TRP A 194 -7.36 7.86 -14.55
N SER A 195 -7.23 7.85 -15.88
CA SER A 195 -8.11 7.07 -16.77
C SER A 195 -8.00 5.57 -16.53
N PHE A 196 -6.79 5.06 -16.28
CA PHE A 196 -6.60 3.66 -15.85
C PHE A 196 -7.25 3.39 -14.48
N TRP A 197 -7.14 4.34 -13.55
CA TRP A 197 -7.70 4.22 -12.20
C TRP A 197 -9.22 4.30 -12.16
N SER A 198 -9.82 5.31 -12.80
CA SER A 198 -11.26 5.57 -12.79
C SER A 198 -12.01 4.85 -13.91
N GLY A 199 -11.30 4.38 -14.94
CA GLY A 199 -11.91 3.88 -16.16
C GLY A 199 -12.27 5.02 -17.10
N ILE A 200 -12.45 4.67 -18.38
CA ILE A 200 -12.75 5.60 -19.48
C ILE A 200 -14.26 5.79 -19.65
N GLY A 201 -15.08 4.94 -19.02
CA GLY A 201 -16.55 5.02 -19.06
C GLY A 201 -17.16 4.64 -20.42
N SER A 202 -16.35 4.46 -21.46
CA SER A 202 -16.75 3.90 -22.76
C SER A 202 -16.86 2.38 -22.68
N SER A 203 -17.64 1.78 -23.58
CA SER A 203 -17.79 0.31 -23.71
C SER A 203 -16.49 -0.32 -24.21
N GLY A 204 -15.47 -0.40 -23.35
CA GLY A 204 -14.21 -1.08 -23.61
C GLY A 204 -14.36 -2.60 -23.67
N THR A 205 -13.31 -3.28 -24.13
CA THR A 205 -13.28 -4.75 -24.27
C THR A 205 -13.18 -5.48 -22.92
N THR A 206 -12.73 -4.78 -21.87
CA THR A 206 -12.57 -5.34 -20.53
C THR A 206 -13.26 -4.49 -19.47
N ILE A 207 -13.73 -5.12 -18.39
CA ILE A 207 -14.33 -4.45 -17.23
C ILE A 207 -13.36 -3.40 -16.64
N LEU A 208 -12.04 -3.63 -16.75
CA LEU A 208 -11.00 -2.70 -16.31
C LEU A 208 -10.98 -1.39 -17.10
N GLN A 209 -11.12 -1.44 -18.41
CA GLN A 209 -11.21 -0.22 -19.23
C GLN A 209 -12.50 0.55 -18.95
N GLN A 210 -13.60 -0.16 -18.72
CA GLN A 210 -14.92 0.46 -18.50
C GLN A 210 -15.04 1.13 -17.13
N LEU A 211 -14.65 0.43 -16.07
CA LEU A 211 -14.92 0.82 -14.67
C LEU A 211 -13.67 1.23 -13.89
N GLY A 212 -12.48 1.00 -14.45
CA GLY A 212 -11.20 1.36 -13.84
C GLY A 212 -10.75 0.42 -12.73
N PHE A 213 -9.49 0.56 -12.34
CA PHE A 213 -8.90 -0.21 -11.24
C PHE A 213 -9.58 0.08 -9.88
N ALA A 214 -10.11 1.29 -9.68
CA ALA A 214 -10.84 1.68 -8.47
C ALA A 214 -12.04 0.76 -8.18
N HIS A 215 -12.70 0.25 -9.23
CA HIS A 215 -13.80 -0.70 -9.09
C HIS A 215 -13.36 -2.02 -8.47
N TYR A 216 -12.20 -2.55 -8.87
CA TYR A 216 -11.63 -3.78 -8.31
C TYR A 216 -11.24 -3.61 -6.85
N MET A 217 -10.64 -2.47 -6.51
CA MET A 217 -10.29 -2.12 -5.14
C MET A 217 -11.50 -2.02 -4.24
N TRP A 218 -12.57 -1.41 -4.74
CA TRP A 218 -13.84 -1.36 -4.05
C TRP A 218 -14.42 -2.76 -3.84
N GLY A 219 -14.50 -3.57 -4.90
CA GLY A 219 -14.98 -4.95 -4.84
C GLY A 219 -14.21 -5.79 -3.82
N PHE A 220 -12.88 -5.63 -3.77
CA PHE A 220 -12.04 -6.29 -2.79
C PHE A 220 -12.38 -5.88 -1.35
N GLY A 221 -12.50 -4.57 -1.08
CA GLY A 221 -12.87 -4.07 0.24
C GLY A 221 -14.25 -4.48 0.70
N TYR A 222 -15.22 -4.39 -0.21
CA TYR A 222 -16.58 -4.82 0.01
C TYR A 222 -16.64 -6.32 0.37
N SER A 223 -15.89 -7.15 -0.36
CA SER A 223 -15.85 -8.60 -0.11
C SER A 223 -15.21 -8.95 1.23
N VAL A 224 -14.12 -8.27 1.60
CA VAL A 224 -13.48 -8.43 2.90
C VAL A 224 -14.40 -7.98 4.05
N ALA A 225 -15.13 -6.87 3.87
CA ALA A 225 -16.08 -6.37 4.86
C ALA A 225 -17.21 -7.39 5.09
N ILE A 226 -17.75 -7.98 4.02
CA ILE A 226 -18.76 -9.04 4.13
C ILE A 226 -18.19 -10.27 4.83
N GLY A 227 -17.00 -10.73 4.41
CA GLY A 227 -16.32 -11.86 5.06
C GLY A 227 -16.16 -11.66 6.57
N ALA A 228 -15.77 -10.46 6.99
CA ALA A 228 -15.60 -10.11 8.40
C ALA A 228 -16.92 -10.14 9.19
N VAL A 229 -18.03 -9.75 8.57
CA VAL A 229 -19.37 -9.76 9.21
C VAL A 229 -19.87 -11.19 9.40
N PHE A 230 -19.74 -12.05 8.39
CA PHE A 230 -20.10 -13.46 8.52
C PHE A 230 -19.21 -14.20 9.52
N ALA A 231 -17.91 -13.89 9.54
CA ALA A 231 -16.99 -14.42 10.54
C ALA A 231 -17.36 -13.94 11.96
N GLY A 232 -17.73 -12.66 12.13
CA GLY A 232 -18.23 -12.11 13.39
C GLY A 232 -19.46 -12.85 13.89
N PHE A 233 -20.42 -13.10 13.00
CA PHE A 233 -21.62 -13.84 13.32
C PHE A 233 -21.34 -15.32 13.64
N ALA A 234 -20.48 -15.99 12.86
CA ALA A 234 -20.07 -17.36 13.17
C ALA A 234 -19.43 -17.44 14.56
N ASN A 235 -18.56 -16.48 14.92
CA ASN A 235 -17.97 -16.39 16.26
C ASN A 235 -19.06 -16.23 17.34
N PHE A 236 -20.08 -15.41 17.09
CA PHE A 236 -21.20 -15.25 18.01
C PHE A 236 -22.00 -16.56 18.21
N VAL A 237 -22.21 -17.34 17.15
CA VAL A 237 -22.88 -18.65 17.23
C VAL A 237 -22.04 -19.64 18.04
N TYR A 238 -20.73 -19.73 17.75
CA TYR A 238 -19.80 -20.58 18.52
C TYR A 238 -19.68 -20.16 19.98
N GLU A 239 -19.70 -18.85 20.25
CA GLU A 239 -19.83 -18.33 21.61
C GLU A 239 -21.06 -18.91 22.27
N GLY A 240 -22.24 -18.77 21.65
CA GLY A 240 -23.50 -19.34 22.15
C GLY A 240 -23.42 -20.84 22.45
N ALA A 241 -22.84 -21.63 21.55
CA ALA A 241 -22.69 -23.08 21.71
C ALA A 241 -21.73 -23.45 22.87
N SER A 242 -20.62 -22.72 23.02
CA SER A 242 -19.65 -22.97 24.11
C SER A 242 -20.21 -22.70 25.52
N TYR A 243 -21.32 -21.95 25.65
CA TYR A 243 -22.02 -21.83 26.93
C TYR A 243 -22.86 -23.07 27.27
N MET A 244 -23.32 -23.81 26.26
CA MET A 244 -24.11 -25.04 26.46
C MET A 244 -23.21 -26.26 26.66
N ASP A 245 -22.01 -26.26 26.08
CA ASP A 245 -21.02 -27.33 26.25
C ASP A 245 -19.60 -26.76 26.47
N HIS A 246 -19.08 -26.98 27.68
CA HIS A 246 -17.76 -26.50 28.13
C HIS A 246 -16.58 -27.10 27.35
N PHE A 247 -16.78 -28.22 26.64
CA PHE A 247 -15.73 -28.85 25.83
C PHE A 247 -15.56 -28.20 24.45
N THR A 248 -16.49 -27.32 24.03
CA THR A 248 -16.43 -26.64 22.74
C THR A 248 -15.43 -25.49 22.75
N LYS A 249 -14.16 -25.76 22.39
CA LYS A 249 -13.14 -24.71 22.24
C LYS A 249 -13.37 -23.89 20.99
N LYS A 250 -13.34 -22.55 21.09
CA LYS A 250 -13.42 -21.63 19.94
C LYS A 250 -12.28 -21.92 18.94
N PRO A 251 -12.58 -22.35 17.70
CA PRO A 251 -11.55 -22.58 16.70
C PRO A 251 -11.13 -21.26 16.04
N LYS A 252 -10.19 -20.54 16.66
CA LYS A 252 -9.73 -19.22 16.17
C LYS A 252 -9.23 -19.26 14.73
N GLY A 253 -8.55 -20.33 14.32
CA GLY A 253 -8.07 -20.49 12.93
C GLY A 253 -9.20 -20.70 11.92
N LEU A 254 -10.25 -21.44 12.30
CA LEU A 254 -11.39 -21.72 11.43
C LEU A 254 -12.17 -20.45 11.10
N LEU A 255 -12.25 -19.51 12.04
CA LEU A 255 -12.92 -18.22 11.80
C LEU A 255 -12.25 -17.42 10.69
N TYR A 256 -10.91 -17.37 10.67
CA TYR A 256 -10.15 -16.68 9.63
C TYR A 256 -10.27 -17.38 8.27
N ILE A 257 -10.35 -18.70 8.25
CA ILE A 257 -10.59 -19.47 7.02
C ILE A 257 -11.97 -19.14 6.47
N VAL A 258 -13.00 -19.09 7.31
CA VAL A 258 -14.35 -18.70 6.90
C VAL A 258 -14.37 -17.25 6.38
N GLU A 259 -13.74 -16.32 7.09
CA GLU A 259 -13.59 -14.91 6.65
C GLU A 259 -12.97 -14.84 5.24
N PHE A 260 -11.85 -15.55 5.03
CA PHE A 260 -11.13 -15.56 3.77
C PHE A 260 -11.93 -16.23 2.64
N VAL A 261 -12.56 -17.38 2.89
CA VAL A 261 -13.34 -18.12 1.88
C VAL A 261 -14.57 -17.30 1.46
N VAL A 262 -15.31 -16.72 2.41
CA VAL A 262 -16.45 -15.86 2.09
C VAL A 262 -16.00 -14.63 1.31
N ALA A 263 -14.92 -13.97 1.73
CA ALA A 263 -14.38 -12.83 1.00
C ALA A 263 -13.92 -13.21 -0.42
N ALA A 264 -13.25 -14.35 -0.59
CA ALA A 264 -12.81 -14.82 -1.90
C ALA A 264 -14.00 -15.13 -2.82
N VAL A 265 -15.03 -15.82 -2.33
CA VAL A 265 -16.24 -16.13 -3.11
C VAL A 265 -16.98 -14.85 -3.53
N VAL A 266 -17.20 -13.92 -2.59
CA VAL A 266 -17.87 -12.65 -2.89
C VAL A 266 -17.05 -11.83 -3.90
N PHE A 267 -15.71 -11.84 -3.77
CA PHE A 267 -14.84 -11.15 -4.70
C PHE A 267 -14.89 -11.78 -6.10
N THR A 268 -14.82 -13.10 -6.20
CA THR A 268 -14.98 -13.79 -7.50
C THR A 268 -16.34 -13.50 -8.13
N LEU A 269 -17.43 -13.53 -7.35
CA LEU A 269 -18.75 -13.14 -7.84
C LEU A 269 -18.77 -11.69 -8.33
N TYR A 270 -18.05 -10.78 -7.67
CA TYR A 270 -17.96 -9.37 -8.07
C TYR A 270 -17.25 -9.19 -9.41
N MET A 271 -16.25 -10.02 -9.66
CA MET A 271 -15.47 -10.03 -10.90
C MET A 271 -16.25 -10.64 -12.06
N VAL A 272 -17.02 -11.71 -11.81
CA VAL A 272 -17.76 -12.45 -12.83
C VAL A 272 -19.05 -11.74 -13.22
N PHE A 273 -19.75 -11.16 -12.23
CA PHE A 273 -21.03 -10.47 -12.44
C PHE A 273 -20.86 -8.98 -12.21
N PRO A 274 -20.49 -8.20 -13.25
CA PRO A 274 -20.24 -6.78 -13.09
C PRO A 274 -21.49 -6.09 -12.56
N VAL A 275 -21.31 -5.26 -11.53
CA VAL A 275 -22.43 -4.61 -10.84
C VAL A 275 -23.09 -3.48 -11.66
N SER A 276 -22.59 -3.23 -12.88
CA SER A 276 -23.27 -2.43 -13.88
C SER A 276 -24.52 -3.15 -14.44
N GLU A 277 -24.49 -4.47 -14.52
CA GLU A 277 -25.58 -5.30 -15.04
C GLU A 277 -26.69 -5.50 -14.01
N ASN A 278 -27.93 -5.64 -14.49
CA ASN A 278 -29.10 -5.80 -13.62
C ASN A 278 -29.02 -7.05 -12.73
N ILE A 279 -28.48 -8.15 -13.26
CA ILE A 279 -28.29 -9.40 -12.49
C ILE A 279 -27.28 -9.18 -11.37
N GLY A 280 -26.12 -8.57 -11.69
CA GLY A 280 -25.10 -8.22 -10.71
C GLY A 280 -25.66 -7.33 -9.59
N LYS A 281 -26.41 -6.27 -9.95
CA LYS A 281 -27.06 -5.38 -8.97
C LYS A 281 -27.95 -6.16 -8.00
N ILE A 282 -28.88 -6.97 -8.50
CA ILE A 282 -29.83 -7.73 -7.66
C ILE A 282 -29.07 -8.69 -6.73
N MET A 283 -28.09 -9.43 -7.26
CA MET A 283 -27.28 -10.35 -6.46
C MET A 283 -26.54 -9.62 -5.32
N PHE A 284 -25.88 -8.50 -5.62
CA PHE A 284 -25.14 -7.74 -4.61
C PHE A 284 -26.06 -7.07 -3.59
N TYR A 285 -27.27 -6.68 -3.96
CA TYR A 285 -28.29 -6.24 -3.01
C TYR A 285 -28.70 -7.34 -2.03
N ILE A 286 -28.91 -8.57 -2.52
CA ILE A 286 -29.27 -9.70 -1.66
C ILE A 286 -28.12 -10.00 -0.69
N ILE A 287 -26.88 -10.04 -1.18
CA ILE A 287 -25.69 -10.28 -0.34
C ILE A 287 -25.53 -9.17 0.71
N SER A 288 -25.63 -7.90 0.30
CA SER A 288 -25.60 -6.74 1.22
C SER A 288 -26.71 -6.83 2.26
N GLY A 289 -27.95 -7.07 1.83
CA GLY A 289 -29.10 -7.18 2.71
C GLY A 289 -28.95 -8.29 3.74
N LEU A 290 -28.41 -9.44 3.33
CA LEU A 290 -28.15 -10.56 4.23
C LEU A 290 -27.02 -10.24 5.21
N ALA A 291 -25.94 -9.59 4.77
CA ALA A 291 -24.86 -9.14 5.65
C ALA A 291 -25.35 -8.10 6.69
N ILE A 292 -26.18 -7.14 6.28
CA ILE A 292 -26.83 -6.18 7.18
C ILE A 292 -27.68 -6.89 8.20
N PHE A 293 -28.55 -7.78 7.74
CA PHE A 293 -29.46 -8.52 8.62
C PHE A 293 -28.67 -9.31 9.66
N VAL A 294 -27.64 -10.05 9.23
CA VAL A 294 -26.78 -10.84 10.11
C VAL A 294 -26.03 -9.95 11.11
N GLY A 295 -25.43 -8.85 10.66
CA GLY A 295 -24.71 -7.91 11.52
C GLY A 295 -25.63 -7.21 12.54
N LEU A 296 -26.83 -6.80 12.12
CA LEU A 296 -27.84 -6.20 12.99
C LEU A 296 -28.36 -7.22 14.01
N MET A 297 -28.63 -8.45 13.58
CA MET A 297 -29.09 -9.53 14.45
C MET A 297 -28.05 -9.85 15.52
N GLU A 298 -26.76 -9.94 15.16
CA GLU A 298 -25.67 -10.07 16.13
C GLU A 298 -25.68 -8.92 17.15
N PHE A 299 -25.76 -7.68 16.66
CA PHE A 299 -25.78 -6.49 17.50
C PHE A 299 -26.94 -6.49 18.49
N VAL A 300 -28.16 -6.71 18.00
CA VAL A 300 -29.40 -6.73 18.78
C VAL A 300 -29.34 -7.83 19.84
N MET A 301 -28.90 -9.03 19.48
CA MET A 301 -28.77 -10.13 20.44
C MET A 301 -27.70 -9.87 21.52
N ARG A 302 -26.57 -9.24 21.16
CA ARG A 302 -25.55 -8.83 22.14
C ARG A 302 -26.06 -7.71 23.05
N PHE A 303 -26.81 -6.74 22.50
CA PHE A 303 -27.41 -5.63 23.25
C PHE A 303 -28.42 -6.14 24.28
N PHE A 304 -29.38 -6.98 23.86
CA PHE A 304 -30.40 -7.51 24.77
C PHE A 304 -29.84 -8.45 25.84
N ARG A 305 -28.75 -9.18 25.56
CA ARG A 305 -28.13 -10.07 26.55
C ARG A 305 -27.37 -9.36 27.68
N LYS A 306 -27.32 -8.01 27.73
CA LYS A 306 -26.58 -7.21 28.74
C LYS A 306 -25.16 -7.77 29.03
N ARG A 307 -24.53 -8.40 28.04
CA ARG A 307 -23.20 -8.99 28.22
C ARG A 307 -22.20 -7.86 28.40
N ARG A 308 -21.62 -7.74 29.60
CA ARG A 308 -20.40 -6.95 29.81
C ARG A 308 -19.39 -7.44 28.78
N ARG A 309 -18.97 -6.53 27.89
CA ARG A 309 -17.85 -6.77 26.97
C ARG A 309 -16.70 -7.30 27.82
N SER A 310 -16.23 -8.51 27.53
CA SER A 310 -14.92 -8.89 28.03
C SER A 310 -13.93 -7.91 27.41
N ASP A 311 -13.15 -7.20 28.22
CA ASP A 311 -12.11 -6.25 27.78
C ASP A 311 -11.05 -6.88 26.83
N ARG A 312 -11.14 -8.19 26.58
CA ARG A 312 -10.28 -8.96 25.69
C ARG A 312 -10.94 -9.49 24.42
N GLU A 313 -12.25 -9.36 24.26
CA GLU A 313 -12.93 -9.84 23.06
C GLU A 313 -13.09 -8.71 22.04
N ASN A 314 -12.05 -8.62 21.20
CA ASN A 314 -11.98 -7.84 19.96
C ASN A 314 -13.06 -8.28 18.96
N VAL A 315 -14.33 -8.07 19.28
CA VAL A 315 -15.36 -7.98 18.23
C VAL A 315 -15.12 -6.64 17.54
N PRO A 316 -14.91 -6.61 16.22
CA PRO A 316 -14.47 -5.41 15.54
C PRO A 316 -15.59 -4.37 15.57
N VAL A 317 -15.50 -3.42 16.50
CA VAL A 317 -16.26 -2.15 16.43
C VAL A 317 -16.06 -1.52 15.04
N GLY A 318 -14.91 -1.78 14.40
CA GLY A 318 -14.66 -1.50 13.00
C GLY A 318 -15.70 -2.09 12.04
N ALA A 319 -16.09 -3.36 12.14
CA ALA A 319 -17.09 -3.95 11.24
C ALA A 319 -18.50 -3.35 11.44
N LEU A 320 -18.84 -2.99 12.68
CA LEU A 320 -20.11 -2.33 13.04
C LEU A 320 -20.23 -0.91 12.48
N VAL A 321 -19.12 -0.18 12.37
CA VAL A 321 -19.09 1.16 11.75
C VAL A 321 -18.91 1.07 10.23
N MET A 322 -18.12 0.10 9.77
CA MET A 322 -17.73 -0.05 8.37
C MET A 322 -18.87 -0.57 7.50
N LEU A 323 -19.67 -1.52 7.97
CA LEU A 323 -20.76 -2.05 7.16
C LEU A 323 -21.80 -0.96 6.80
N PRO A 324 -22.34 -0.17 7.75
CA PRO A 324 -23.19 0.98 7.43
C PRO A 324 -22.50 2.02 6.56
N LEU A 325 -21.19 2.26 6.73
CA LEU A 325 -20.43 3.18 5.90
C LEU A 325 -20.32 2.68 4.45
N PHE A 326 -20.00 1.40 4.25
CA PHE A 326 -19.92 0.79 2.93
C PHE A 326 -21.28 0.77 2.24
N ILE A 327 -22.36 0.52 2.98
CA ILE A 327 -23.73 0.55 2.46
C ILE A 327 -24.16 1.98 2.13
N ALA A 328 -23.82 2.95 2.98
CA ALA A 328 -24.09 4.35 2.69
C ALA A 328 -23.37 4.78 1.40
N VAL A 329 -22.11 4.38 1.22
CA VAL A 329 -21.36 4.64 0.00
C VAL A 329 -21.95 3.86 -1.19
N ASP A 330 -22.41 2.61 -1.01
CA ASP A 330 -23.06 1.84 -2.08
C ASP A 330 -24.43 2.43 -2.47
N LEU A 331 -25.16 3.03 -1.52
CA LEU A 331 -26.37 3.82 -1.78
C LEU A 331 -26.06 5.11 -2.55
N VAL A 332 -24.99 5.83 -2.19
CA VAL A 332 -24.50 6.98 -2.99
C VAL A 332 -24.06 6.53 -4.38
N ARG A 333 -23.48 5.33 -4.50
CA ARG A 333 -23.06 4.71 -5.75
C ARG A 333 -24.20 4.50 -6.74
N LEU A 334 -25.39 4.25 -6.23
CA LEU A 334 -26.60 3.99 -7.00
C LEU A 334 -27.30 5.27 -7.45
N ALA A 335 -27.11 6.37 -6.70
CA ALA A 335 -27.75 7.65 -6.97
C ALA A 335 -26.92 8.59 -7.85
N GLY A 336 -25.61 8.38 -7.97
CA GLY A 336 -24.68 9.28 -8.66
C GLY A 336 -24.27 8.85 -10.07
N THR A 337 -23.68 9.79 -10.82
CA THR A 337 -22.97 9.51 -12.07
C THR A 337 -21.69 8.71 -11.80
N THR A 338 -21.19 7.99 -12.81
CA THR A 338 -19.95 7.18 -12.73
C THR A 338 -18.74 7.99 -12.27
N GLU A 339 -18.66 9.26 -12.67
CA GLU A 339 -17.58 10.18 -12.28
C GLU A 339 -17.62 10.53 -10.78
N ILE A 340 -18.78 10.92 -10.25
CA ILE A 340 -18.95 11.27 -8.83
C ILE A 340 -18.63 10.05 -7.96
N ARG A 341 -19.06 8.86 -8.39
CA ARG A 341 -18.73 7.60 -7.72
C ARG A 341 -17.22 7.37 -7.65
N ASN A 342 -16.52 7.47 -8.78
CA ASN A 342 -15.10 7.19 -8.84
C ASN A 342 -14.29 8.22 -8.03
N ALA A 343 -14.70 9.48 -8.07
CA ALA A 343 -14.14 10.53 -7.23
C ALA A 343 -14.33 10.23 -5.74
N ALA A 344 -15.52 9.81 -5.32
CA ALA A 344 -15.81 9.46 -3.93
C ALA A 344 -15.01 8.24 -3.44
N ILE A 345 -14.92 7.17 -4.26
CA ILE A 345 -14.09 5.99 -3.95
C ILE A 345 -12.63 6.39 -3.81
N THR A 346 -12.14 7.23 -4.73
CA THR A 346 -10.74 7.68 -4.70
C THR A 346 -10.46 8.57 -3.50
N ALA A 347 -11.39 9.46 -3.14
CA ALA A 347 -11.28 10.29 -1.94
C ALA A 347 -11.26 9.44 -0.66
N ALA A 348 -12.11 8.42 -0.57
CA ALA A 348 -12.14 7.50 0.56
C ALA A 348 -10.82 6.70 0.68
N LEU A 349 -10.32 6.18 -0.44
CA LEU A 349 -9.03 5.48 -0.49
C LEU A 349 -7.87 6.43 -0.16
N GLY A 350 -7.89 7.66 -0.68
CA GLY A 350 -6.91 8.70 -0.36
C GLY A 350 -6.87 9.01 1.13
N LEU A 351 -8.02 9.13 1.79
CA LEU A 351 -8.11 9.34 3.23
C LEU A 351 -7.48 8.17 4.01
N VAL A 352 -7.77 6.93 3.62
CA VAL A 352 -7.13 5.74 4.22
C VAL A 352 -5.61 5.84 4.11
N CYS A 353 -5.10 6.28 2.97
CA CYS A 353 -3.66 6.43 2.74
C CYS A 353 -3.04 7.50 3.62
N VAL A 354 -3.70 8.65 3.77
CA VAL A 354 -3.26 9.71 4.70
C VAL A 354 -3.19 9.17 6.12
N VAL A 355 -4.21 8.45 6.57
CA VAL A 355 -4.22 7.83 7.91
C VAL A 355 -3.06 6.84 8.06
N TYR A 356 -2.84 5.96 7.07
CA TYR A 356 -1.73 5.01 7.10
C TYR A 356 -0.37 5.69 7.07
N LEU A 357 -0.22 6.77 6.30
CA LEU A 357 1.00 7.55 6.23
C LEU A 357 1.28 8.23 7.57
N VAL A 358 0.28 8.83 8.21
CA VAL A 358 0.43 9.42 9.55
C VAL A 358 0.81 8.35 10.57
N LEU A 359 0.14 7.20 10.55
CA LEU A 359 0.50 6.06 11.42
C LEU A 359 1.92 5.56 11.15
N PHE A 360 2.33 5.50 9.88
CA PHE A 360 3.68 5.12 9.49
C PHE A 360 4.71 6.13 9.99
N LEU A 361 4.50 7.44 9.78
CA LEU A 361 5.41 8.49 10.23
C LEU A 361 5.56 8.50 11.75
N LEU A 362 4.45 8.36 12.48
CA LEU A 362 4.48 8.23 13.95
C LEU A 362 5.21 6.96 14.37
N ALA A 363 4.89 5.81 13.77
CA ALA A 363 5.56 4.56 14.10
C ALA A 363 7.06 4.60 13.75
N TYR A 364 7.44 5.32 12.67
CA TYR A 364 8.81 5.50 12.22
C TYR A 364 9.59 6.44 13.13
N SER A 365 8.96 7.50 13.65
CA SER A 365 9.59 8.39 14.63
C SER A 365 9.93 7.63 15.92
N PHE A 366 9.06 6.71 16.35
CA PHE A 366 9.31 5.87 17.53
C PHE A 366 10.18 4.62 17.25
N ALA A 367 10.34 4.23 15.99
CA ALA A 367 11.21 3.12 15.59
C ALA A 367 12.69 3.54 15.72
N GLY A 368 13.48 2.73 16.42
CA GLY A 368 14.88 3.04 16.76
C GLY A 368 15.13 3.60 18.17
N GLU A 369 14.12 4.18 18.85
CA GLU A 369 14.28 4.73 20.21
C GLU A 369 14.00 3.71 21.33
N THR A 370 13.18 2.69 21.07
CA THR A 370 12.60 1.84 22.14
C THR A 370 13.14 0.42 22.23
N TYR A 371 13.91 -0.07 21.26
CA TYR A 371 14.61 -1.35 21.36
C TYR A 371 15.99 -1.23 20.72
N LYS A 372 17.06 -1.25 21.54
CA LYS A 372 18.38 -1.66 21.04
C LYS A 372 18.19 -3.06 20.47
N SER A 373 18.10 -3.17 19.14
CA SER A 373 18.05 -4.47 18.50
C SER A 373 19.28 -5.24 18.99
N ARG A 374 19.10 -6.46 19.51
CA ARG A 374 20.20 -7.27 20.05
C ARG A 374 21.32 -7.54 19.03
N TRP A 375 21.10 -7.16 17.78
CA TRP A 375 22.01 -7.27 16.64
C TRP A 375 22.77 -5.98 16.31
N SER A 376 22.39 -4.82 16.88
CA SER A 376 23.24 -3.61 16.79
C SER A 376 24.45 -3.67 17.74
N LYS A 377 24.62 -4.78 18.48
CA LYS A 377 25.75 -5.03 19.38
C LYS A 377 26.84 -5.91 18.77
N GLY A 378 26.68 -6.43 17.55
CA GLY A 378 27.71 -7.23 16.90
C GLY A 378 28.45 -6.40 15.88
N TYR A 379 29.35 -5.53 16.33
CA TYR A 379 30.53 -4.96 15.64
C TYR A 379 30.97 -3.72 16.44
N GLY A 380 31.73 -3.93 17.52
CA GLY A 380 32.55 -2.85 18.12
C GLY A 380 32.35 -2.50 19.60
N ASP A 381 31.91 -3.42 20.46
CA ASP A 381 31.99 -3.26 21.94
C ASP A 381 32.79 -4.46 22.52
N ASP A 382 33.95 -4.76 21.94
CA ASP A 382 34.96 -5.69 22.52
C ASP A 382 36.23 -4.91 22.93
N ASP A 383 36.08 -3.65 23.34
CA ASP A 383 37.20 -2.87 23.88
C ASP A 383 36.98 -2.62 25.38
N ASP A 384 37.99 -3.06 26.14
CA ASP A 384 38.42 -2.57 27.46
C ASP A 384 37.76 -3.13 28.72
N ASP A 385 37.76 -4.46 28.88
CA ASP A 385 37.77 -5.09 30.22
C ASP A 385 38.98 -6.03 30.33
N ASP A 386 40.19 -5.49 30.23
CA ASP A 386 41.42 -6.15 30.68
C ASP A 386 42.43 -5.12 31.26
N ASP A 387 42.89 -5.43 32.47
CA ASP A 387 44.10 -4.94 33.18
C ASP A 387 44.21 -3.47 33.64
N ASN A 388 44.08 -3.27 34.97
CA ASN A 388 45.25 -3.24 35.86
C ASN A 388 44.85 -2.99 37.33
N GLY A 389 45.38 -3.82 38.22
CA GLY A 389 45.28 -3.63 39.67
C GLY A 389 46.20 -2.53 40.21
N SER A 390 45.98 -2.18 41.47
CA SER A 390 47.05 -1.92 42.43
C SER A 390 46.45 -1.90 43.83
N ASP A 391 47.09 -2.67 44.70
CA ASP A 391 46.96 -2.65 46.15
C ASP A 391 47.10 -1.21 46.70
N GLU A 392 46.45 -0.93 47.83
CA GLU A 392 47.04 -0.21 48.96
C GLU A 392 46.09 -0.27 50.18
N ASP A 393 46.56 -1.02 51.19
CA ASP A 393 46.34 -1.00 52.66
C ASP A 393 44.97 -0.66 53.30
#